data_AF-A0A1Q4XMP8-F1
#
_entry.id   AF-A0A1Q4XMP8-F1
#
_cell.length_a   1.000
_cell.length_b   1.000
_cell.length_c   1.000
_cell.angle_alpha   90.00
_cell.angle_beta   90.00
_cell.angle_gamma   90.00
#
_symmetry.space_group_name_H-M   'P 1'
#
loop_
_entity.id
_entity.type
_entity.pdbx_description
1 polymer ?
#
loop_
_entity_poly.entity_id
_entity_poly.type
_entity_poly.pdbx_seq_one_letter_code
_entity_poly.pdbx_strand_id
1 'polypeptide(L)'
;MLLPALVAHAYGDLTSDQVRWLHDKLQLDEGTPRTEGIGAAASIAHRTFTDGTADNLVLELGRTGEDGWLFSVYFEKGGRPSTETVEHHRRLFRDLIDQLGLTLLEIEPAATADEVFVAPPQPPNVEGGVGGVAWQFSYTELDQLWAHLGLLRDAPREVKAVKLREFMTYPFWSAAPEPLRSQAEEFLRET
;
A
#
# COMPACT_ATOMS: atom_id res chain seq x y z
N MET A 1 11.16 15.86 7.31
CA MET A 1 10.28 15.22 6.30
C MET A 1 9.88 13.86 6.82
N LEU A 2 8.58 13.68 7.07
CA LEU A 2 7.99 12.42 7.50
C LEU A 2 7.81 11.48 6.31
N LEU A 3 8.27 10.24 6.49
CA LEU A 3 8.17 9.15 5.52
C LEU A 3 7.23 8.07 6.05
N PRO A 4 6.39 7.45 5.20
CA PRO A 4 5.53 6.36 5.63
C PRO A 4 6.38 5.11 5.94
N ALA A 5 6.15 4.50 7.09
CA ALA A 5 6.62 3.15 7.41
C ALA A 5 5.55 2.09 7.11
N LEU A 6 4.28 2.46 7.34
CA LEU A 6 3.13 1.60 7.14
C LEU A 6 1.90 2.46 6.84
N VAL A 7 1.12 2.11 5.84
CA VAL A 7 -0.15 2.77 5.51
C VAL A 7 -1.18 1.71 5.16
N ALA A 8 -2.30 1.66 5.87
CA ALA A 8 -3.44 0.84 5.51
C ALA A 8 -4.56 1.72 4.92
N HIS A 9 -5.01 1.37 3.73
CA HIS A 9 -6.13 2.01 3.04
C HIS A 9 -7.38 1.17 3.26
N ALA A 10 -8.45 1.80 3.72
CA ALA A 10 -9.74 1.14 3.90
C ALA A 10 -10.89 1.99 3.36
N TYR A 11 -12.00 1.34 3.01
CA TYR A 11 -13.20 1.97 2.50
C TYR A 11 -14.44 1.58 3.31
N GLY A 12 -15.29 2.56 3.61
CA GLY A 12 -16.59 2.35 4.24
C GLY A 12 -17.02 3.52 5.13
N ASP A 13 -18.29 3.49 5.54
CA ASP A 13 -18.86 4.52 6.38
C ASP A 13 -18.50 4.32 7.86
N LEU A 14 -17.98 5.38 8.49
CA LEU A 14 -17.85 5.46 9.94
C LEU A 14 -18.77 6.56 10.49
N THR A 15 -19.56 6.19 11.49
CA THR A 15 -20.31 7.16 12.30
C THR A 15 -19.36 8.04 13.11
N SER A 16 -19.82 9.23 13.52
CA SER A 16 -19.03 10.12 14.38
C SER A 16 -18.60 9.46 15.70
N ASP A 17 -19.40 8.54 16.24
CA ASP A 17 -19.06 7.81 17.47
C ASP A 17 -17.96 6.77 17.22
N GLN A 18 -17.96 6.10 16.07
CA GLN A 18 -16.86 5.21 15.67
C GLN A 18 -15.56 5.98 15.43
N VAL A 19 -15.64 7.17 14.83
CA VAL A 19 -14.46 8.05 14.66
C VAL A 19 -13.92 8.49 16.01
N ARG A 20 -14.77 8.93 16.94
CA ARG A 20 -14.35 9.29 18.30
C ARG A 20 -13.73 8.09 19.03
N TRP A 21 -14.33 6.91 18.89
CA TRP A 21 -13.78 5.67 19.45
C TRP A 21 -12.41 5.34 18.85
N LEU A 22 -12.17 5.56 17.55
CA LEU A 22 -10.86 5.39 16.93
C LEU A 22 -9.82 6.35 17.50
N HIS A 23 -10.18 7.62 17.72
CA HIS A 23 -9.29 8.58 18.37
C HIS A 23 -8.86 8.09 19.75
N ASP A 24 -9.81 7.65 20.58
CA ASP A 24 -9.51 7.11 21.92
C ASP A 24 -8.67 5.83 21.83
N LYS A 25 -9.04 4.91 20.94
CA LYS A 25 -8.39 3.60 20.78
C LYS A 25 -6.95 3.73 20.31
N LEU A 26 -6.67 4.67 19.41
CA LEU A 26 -5.36 4.97 18.88
C LEU A 26 -4.63 6.06 19.69
N GLN A 27 -5.27 6.63 20.72
CA GLN A 27 -4.78 7.72 21.56
C GLN A 27 -4.40 8.99 20.78
N LEU A 28 -5.15 9.28 19.71
CA LEU A 28 -4.86 10.42 18.83
C LEU A 28 -5.25 11.72 19.50
N ASP A 29 -4.47 12.77 19.22
CA ASP A 29 -4.85 14.12 19.60
C ASP A 29 -5.98 14.58 18.66
N GLU A 30 -7.19 14.77 19.20
CA GLU A 30 -8.35 15.15 18.38
C GLU A 30 -8.19 16.57 17.83
N GLY A 31 -8.49 16.75 16.54
CA GLY A 31 -8.42 18.06 15.87
C GLY A 31 -6.99 18.56 15.61
N THR A 32 -5.99 17.68 15.66
CA THR A 32 -4.59 18.01 15.34
C THR A 32 -4.16 17.30 14.04
N PRO A 33 -4.63 17.74 12.86
CA PRO A 33 -4.10 17.18 11.62
C PRO A 33 -2.61 17.53 11.49
N ARG A 34 -1.85 16.63 10.87
CA ARG A 34 -0.47 16.92 10.47
C ARG A 34 -0.46 18.01 9.40
N THR A 35 0.52 18.90 9.49
CA THR A 35 0.69 20.00 8.52
C THR A 35 1.82 19.75 7.52
N GLU A 36 2.57 18.64 7.65
CA GLU A 36 3.73 18.36 6.82
C GLU A 36 3.95 16.86 6.55
N GLY A 37 4.72 16.57 5.50
CA GLY A 37 5.03 15.20 5.06
C GLY A 37 4.02 14.65 4.04
N ILE A 38 4.32 13.46 3.53
CA ILE A 38 3.47 12.77 2.55
C ILE A 38 2.12 12.46 3.21
N GLY A 39 1.03 12.76 2.50
CA GLY A 39 -0.34 12.48 2.97
C GLY A 39 -0.94 13.49 3.95
N ALA A 40 -0.23 14.55 4.34
CA ALA A 40 -0.70 15.51 5.35
C ALA A 40 -2.07 16.14 5.05
N ALA A 41 -2.39 16.36 3.77
CA ALA A 41 -3.69 16.90 3.35
C ALA A 41 -4.89 15.99 3.69
N ALA A 42 -4.66 14.69 3.85
CA ALA A 42 -5.66 13.72 4.27
C ALA A 42 -5.70 13.56 5.80
N SER A 43 -4.75 14.13 6.55
CA SER A 43 -4.68 13.99 8.00
C SER A 43 -5.91 14.57 8.69
N ILE A 44 -6.46 13.86 9.67
CA ILE A 44 -7.51 14.39 10.56
C ILE A 44 -7.09 14.41 12.02
N ALA A 45 -6.23 13.48 12.43
CA ALA A 45 -5.67 13.42 13.77
C ALA A 45 -4.39 12.59 13.78
N HIS A 46 -3.45 12.94 14.65
CA HIS A 46 -2.25 12.15 14.87
C HIS A 46 -1.83 12.16 16.33
N ARG A 47 -0.87 11.31 16.66
CA ARG A 47 -0.06 11.41 17.87
C ARG A 47 1.39 11.10 17.56
N THR A 48 2.29 11.59 18.39
CA THR A 48 3.70 11.19 18.37
C THR A 48 3.98 10.11 19.42
N PHE A 49 4.92 9.22 19.15
CA PHE A 49 5.36 8.18 20.08
C PHE A 49 6.76 7.66 19.75
N THR A 50 7.30 6.81 20.61
CA THR A 50 8.61 6.17 20.44
C THR A 50 8.49 4.66 20.55
N ASP A 51 9.43 3.91 19.97
CA ASP A 51 9.47 2.44 20.06
C ASP A 51 10.81 1.87 20.56
N GLY A 52 11.66 2.74 21.12
CA GLY A 52 13.01 2.39 21.57
C GLY A 52 14.06 2.29 20.45
N THR A 53 13.65 2.33 19.17
CA THR A 53 14.55 2.41 18.00
C THR A 53 14.44 3.74 17.26
N ALA A 54 13.29 4.42 17.39
CA ALA A 54 13.05 5.76 16.90
C ALA A 54 12.33 6.59 17.95
N ASP A 55 12.78 7.84 18.13
CA ASP A 55 12.26 8.76 19.14
C ASP A 55 11.09 9.62 18.64
N ASN A 56 10.80 9.61 17.33
CA ASN A 56 9.78 10.47 16.71
C ASN A 56 8.99 9.69 15.65
N LEU A 57 8.21 8.71 16.09
CA LEU A 57 7.22 8.05 15.26
C LEU A 57 5.89 8.80 15.33
N VAL A 58 5.11 8.75 14.26
CA VAL A 58 3.81 9.39 14.19
C VAL A 58 2.76 8.35 13.80
N LEU A 59 1.73 8.20 14.62
CA LEU A 59 0.55 7.42 14.29
C LEU A 59 -0.55 8.38 13.86
N GLU A 60 -1.15 8.14 12.70
CA GLU A 60 -2.12 9.02 12.07
C GLU A 60 -3.38 8.28 11.65
N LEU A 61 -4.52 8.96 11.81
CA LEU A 61 -5.76 8.68 11.10
C LEU A 61 -5.98 9.77 10.04
N GLY A 62 -6.26 9.35 8.82
CA GLY A 62 -6.54 10.24 7.69
C GLY A 62 -7.80 9.84 6.93
N ARG A 63 -8.25 10.73 6.04
CA ARG A 63 -9.47 10.61 5.25
C ARG A 63 -9.22 11.00 3.79
N THR A 64 -9.57 10.11 2.87
CA THR A 64 -9.42 10.27 1.41
C THR A 64 -10.79 10.28 0.73
N GLY A 65 -11.57 11.33 1.00
CA GLY A 65 -12.93 11.50 0.45
C GLY A 65 -14.03 11.20 1.47
N GLU A 66 -15.23 10.89 0.99
CA GLU A 66 -16.37 10.59 1.88
C GLU A 66 -16.12 9.28 2.64
N ASP A 67 -15.68 8.21 1.97
CA ASP A 67 -15.66 6.87 2.57
C ASP A 67 -14.25 6.27 2.70
N GLY A 68 -13.22 7.01 2.28
CA GLY A 68 -11.82 6.56 2.31
C GLY A 68 -11.12 6.87 3.62
N TRP A 69 -10.46 5.88 4.21
CA TRP A 69 -9.74 5.97 5.49
C TRP A 69 -8.28 5.54 5.37
N LEU A 70 -7.42 6.25 6.07
CA LEU A 70 -5.98 5.97 6.17
C LEU A 70 -5.59 5.70 7.61
N PHE A 71 -4.93 4.57 7.86
CA PHE A 71 -4.28 4.27 9.13
C PHE A 71 -2.78 4.18 8.88
N SER A 72 -2.00 5.09 9.47
CA SER A 72 -0.63 5.30 9.02
C SER A 72 0.36 5.41 10.17
N VAL A 73 1.53 4.81 10.00
CA VAL A 73 2.71 5.04 10.82
C VAL A 73 3.76 5.74 9.97
N TYR A 74 4.23 6.89 10.43
CA TYR A 74 5.32 7.65 9.83
C TYR A 74 6.53 7.72 10.75
N PHE A 75 7.66 8.03 10.15
CA PHE A 75 8.91 8.26 10.85
C PHE A 75 9.68 9.44 10.25
N GLU A 76 10.46 10.11 11.10
CA GLU A 76 11.39 11.15 10.64
C GLU A 76 12.67 10.57 10.04
N LYS A 77 13.26 11.30 9.10
CA LYS A 77 14.52 10.93 8.45
C LYS A 77 15.64 10.77 9.49
N GLY A 78 15.98 9.53 9.84
CA GLY A 78 17.06 9.21 10.80
C GLY A 78 16.73 8.09 11.78
N GLY A 79 15.44 7.77 11.99
CA GLY A 79 15.01 6.65 12.83
C GLY A 79 13.90 5.87 12.15
N ARG A 80 14.18 4.66 11.65
CA ARG A 80 13.13 3.76 11.17
C ARG A 80 12.51 3.03 12.37
N PRO A 81 11.19 2.80 12.39
CA PRO A 81 10.59 1.95 13.40
C PRO A 81 11.15 0.53 13.29
N SER A 82 11.14 -0.19 14.41
CA SER A 82 11.51 -1.59 14.43
C SER A 82 10.52 -2.42 13.59
N THR A 83 10.97 -3.56 13.07
CA THR A 83 10.09 -4.51 12.38
C THR A 83 8.92 -4.95 13.28
N GLU A 84 9.18 -5.12 14.58
CA GLU A 84 8.14 -5.48 15.56
C GLU A 84 7.06 -4.39 15.67
N THR A 85 7.47 -3.12 15.68
CA THR A 85 6.55 -1.97 15.70
C THR A 85 5.69 -1.93 14.45
N VAL A 86 6.29 -2.13 13.27
CA VAL A 86 5.54 -2.16 12.00
C VAL A 86 4.52 -3.30 12.02
N GLU A 87 4.94 -4.51 12.39
CA GLU A 87 4.05 -5.68 12.41
C GLU A 87 2.98 -5.61 13.51
N HIS A 88 3.26 -4.96 14.64
CA HIS A 88 2.25 -4.66 15.65
C HIS A 88 1.16 -3.75 15.09
N HIS A 89 1.54 -2.64 14.44
CA HIS A 89 0.57 -1.70 13.88
C HIS A 89 -0.17 -2.29 12.67
N ARG A 90 0.47 -3.14 11.86
CA ARG A 90 -0.19 -3.89 10.79
C ARG A 90 -1.35 -4.71 11.32
N ARG A 91 -1.11 -5.53 12.36
CA ARG A 91 -2.17 -6.32 13.00
C ARG A 91 -3.25 -5.42 13.61
N LEU A 92 -2.85 -4.37 14.33
CA LEU A 92 -3.79 -3.40 14.91
C LEU A 92 -4.70 -2.78 13.84
N PHE A 93 -4.16 -2.34 12.71
CA PHE A 93 -4.94 -1.73 11.63
C PHE A 93 -5.92 -2.72 11.02
N ARG A 94 -5.47 -3.95 10.75
CA ARG A 94 -6.34 -5.02 10.25
C ARG A 94 -7.49 -5.31 11.21
N ASP A 95 -7.19 -5.46 12.49
CA ASP A 95 -8.19 -5.75 13.52
C ASP A 95 -9.22 -4.60 13.63
N LEU A 96 -8.77 -3.35 13.57
CA LEU A 96 -9.67 -2.18 13.62
C LEU A 96 -10.54 -2.07 12.38
N ILE A 97 -9.95 -2.30 11.19
CA ILE A 97 -10.67 -2.29 9.91
C ILE A 97 -11.77 -3.35 9.92
N ASP A 98 -11.45 -4.58 10.30
CA ASP A 98 -12.41 -5.69 10.42
C ASP A 98 -13.50 -5.40 11.47
N GLN A 99 -13.09 -4.96 12.67
CA GLN A 99 -14.02 -4.65 13.76
C GLN A 99 -15.02 -3.55 13.41
N LEU A 100 -14.61 -2.58 12.60
CA LEU A 100 -15.46 -1.46 12.16
C LEU A 100 -16.30 -1.80 10.93
N GLY A 101 -16.14 -2.99 10.34
CA GLY A 101 -16.82 -3.40 9.12
C GLY A 101 -16.34 -2.65 7.88
N LEU A 102 -15.13 -2.10 7.92
CA LEU A 102 -14.50 -1.46 6.76
C LEU A 102 -13.93 -2.53 5.82
N THR A 103 -13.87 -2.20 4.53
CA THR A 103 -13.18 -3.04 3.54
C THR A 103 -11.72 -2.62 3.46
N LEU A 104 -10.79 -3.52 3.80
CA LEU A 104 -9.37 -3.31 3.55
C LEU A 104 -9.10 -3.29 2.05
N LEU A 105 -8.47 -2.23 1.55
CA LEU A 105 -8.08 -2.06 0.16
C LEU A 105 -6.64 -2.52 -0.09
N GLU A 106 -5.72 -2.07 0.75
CA GLU A 106 -4.29 -2.42 0.73
C GLU A 106 -3.59 -2.03 2.03
N ILE A 107 -2.41 -2.61 2.24
CA ILE A 107 -1.43 -2.13 3.22
C ILE A 107 -0.07 -1.98 2.52
N GLU A 108 0.54 -0.82 2.65
CA GLU A 108 1.86 -0.51 2.09
C GLU A 108 2.91 -0.34 3.20
N PRO A 109 4.05 -1.06 3.17
CA PRO A 109 4.35 -2.17 2.26
C PRO A 109 3.51 -3.41 2.59
N ALA A 110 3.12 -4.17 1.57
CA ALA A 110 2.37 -5.41 1.73
C ALA A 110 3.26 -6.52 2.30
N ALA A 111 2.79 -7.19 3.34
CA ALA A 111 3.41 -8.39 3.91
C ALA A 111 2.78 -9.68 3.35
N THR A 112 1.51 -9.61 2.92
CA THR A 112 0.78 -10.77 2.38
C THR A 112 0.04 -10.43 1.09
N ALA A 113 -0.36 -11.46 0.35
CA ALA A 113 -1.08 -11.32 -0.92
C ALA A 113 -2.40 -10.53 -0.80
N ASP A 114 -3.12 -10.65 0.31
CA ASP A 114 -4.40 -9.96 0.57
C ASP A 114 -4.24 -8.48 0.95
N GLU A 115 -3.01 -8.02 1.20
CA GLU A 115 -2.70 -6.61 1.46
C GLU A 115 -2.38 -5.83 0.18
N VAL A 116 -2.41 -6.51 -0.97
CA VAL A 116 -2.13 -5.90 -2.26
C VAL A 116 -3.43 -5.42 -2.89
N PHE A 117 -3.53 -4.12 -3.17
CA PHE A 117 -4.60 -3.64 -4.05
C PHE A 117 -4.41 -4.24 -5.43
N VAL A 118 -5.47 -4.88 -5.93
CA VAL A 118 -5.57 -5.37 -7.31
C VAL A 118 -6.69 -4.59 -7.97
N ALA A 119 -6.36 -3.79 -8.97
CA ALA A 119 -7.38 -3.08 -9.72
C ALA A 119 -8.29 -4.12 -10.42
N PRO A 120 -9.62 -3.94 -10.38
CA PRO A 120 -10.50 -4.79 -11.16
C PRO A 120 -10.09 -4.71 -12.64
N PRO A 121 -10.10 -5.84 -13.36
CA PRO A 121 -9.69 -5.87 -14.76
C PRO A 121 -10.50 -4.82 -15.51
N GLN A 122 -9.81 -3.88 -16.14
CA GLN A 122 -10.47 -2.88 -16.96
C GLN A 122 -11.25 -3.62 -18.06
N PRO A 123 -12.51 -3.25 -18.34
CA PRO A 123 -13.20 -3.78 -19.50
C PRO A 123 -12.30 -3.53 -20.72
N PRO A 124 -12.22 -4.49 -21.66
CA PRO A 124 -11.38 -4.31 -22.84
C PRO A 124 -11.86 -3.04 -23.54
N ASN A 125 -11.11 -1.95 -23.41
CA ASN A 125 -11.45 -0.73 -24.11
C ASN A 125 -11.15 -1.03 -25.58
N VAL A 126 -12.23 -1.29 -26.33
CA VAL A 126 -12.21 -1.51 -27.76
C VAL A 126 -11.99 -0.15 -28.42
N GLU A 127 -10.75 0.31 -28.42
CA GLU A 127 -10.26 1.19 -29.49
C GLU A 127 -8.89 0.69 -29.91
N GLY A 128 -8.93 -0.23 -30.87
CA GLY A 128 -7.78 -0.51 -31.72
C GLY A 128 -7.40 0.75 -32.48
N GLY A 129 -6.59 1.60 -31.86
CA GLY A 129 -5.81 2.60 -32.56
C GLY A 129 -4.85 1.88 -33.51
N VAL A 130 -4.78 2.37 -34.75
CA VAL A 130 -3.85 1.90 -35.77
C VAL A 130 -2.42 2.15 -35.29
N GLY A 131 -1.86 1.15 -34.61
CA GLY A 131 -0.55 1.17 -33.96
C GLY A 131 -0.46 -0.05 -33.07
N GLY A 132 0.34 -1.04 -33.46
CA GLY A 132 0.41 -2.33 -32.76
C GLY A 132 0.70 -2.18 -31.26
N VAL A 133 0.25 -3.17 -30.49
CA VAL A 133 0.61 -3.32 -29.08
C VAL A 133 2.14 -3.40 -28.97
N ALA A 134 2.76 -2.38 -28.40
CA ALA A 134 4.21 -2.27 -28.29
C ALA A 134 4.64 -2.30 -26.81
N TRP A 135 5.80 -2.90 -26.55
CA TRP A 135 6.45 -2.80 -25.25
C TRP A 135 7.04 -1.40 -25.09
N GLN A 136 6.57 -0.66 -24.08
CA GLN A 136 6.92 0.75 -23.88
C GLN A 136 8.02 0.96 -22.83
N PHE A 137 8.57 -0.12 -22.26
CA PHE A 137 9.55 -0.06 -21.18
C PHE A 137 10.94 -0.48 -21.65
N SER A 138 11.97 0.01 -20.97
CA SER A 138 13.36 -0.40 -21.19
C SER A 138 13.75 -1.69 -20.47
N TYR A 139 12.84 -2.27 -19.69
CA TYR A 139 13.10 -3.48 -18.91
C TYR A 139 13.16 -4.72 -19.80
N THR A 140 14.17 -5.55 -19.57
CA THR A 140 14.38 -6.84 -20.26
C THR A 140 14.42 -8.02 -19.31
N GLU A 141 14.51 -7.76 -18.00
CA GLU A 141 14.61 -8.77 -16.94
C GLU A 141 13.59 -8.49 -15.84
N LEU A 142 13.13 -9.55 -15.18
CA LEU A 142 12.09 -9.49 -14.16
C LEU A 142 12.51 -8.68 -12.93
N ASP A 143 13.80 -8.73 -12.56
CA ASP A 143 14.34 -7.95 -11.44
C ASP A 143 14.24 -6.44 -11.64
N GLN A 144 14.20 -5.97 -12.89
CA GLN A 144 14.02 -4.56 -13.22
C GLN A 144 12.54 -4.12 -13.10
N LEU A 145 11.62 -5.07 -13.23
CA LEU A 145 10.18 -4.82 -13.20
C LEU A 145 9.67 -4.55 -11.77
N TRP A 146 10.30 -5.10 -10.73
CA TRP A 146 9.82 -4.98 -9.34
C TRP A 146 9.63 -3.54 -8.87
N ALA A 147 10.60 -2.67 -9.15
CA ALA A 147 10.49 -1.27 -8.81
C ALA A 147 9.35 -0.56 -9.57
N HIS A 148 9.09 -0.96 -10.82
CA HIS A 148 7.96 -0.45 -11.60
C HIS A 148 6.61 -0.88 -11.00
N LEU A 149 6.55 -2.06 -10.39
CA LEU A 149 5.37 -2.55 -9.67
C LEU A 149 5.24 -1.99 -8.25
N GLY A 150 6.08 -1.03 -7.85
CA GLY A 150 6.09 -0.45 -6.51
C GLY A 150 6.61 -1.40 -5.43
N LEU A 151 7.30 -2.48 -5.81
CA LEU A 151 7.76 -3.52 -4.88
C LEU A 151 9.23 -3.34 -4.52
N LEU A 152 9.53 -3.55 -3.24
CA LEU A 152 10.90 -3.70 -2.78
C LEU A 152 11.51 -5.01 -3.30
N ARG A 153 12.84 -5.04 -3.41
CA ARG A 153 13.57 -6.23 -3.89
C ARG A 153 13.33 -7.46 -3.00
N ASP A 154 13.15 -7.24 -1.70
CA ASP A 154 12.88 -8.24 -0.67
C ASP A 154 11.40 -8.42 -0.35
N ALA A 155 10.49 -7.85 -1.16
CA ALA A 155 9.06 -8.07 -0.98
C ALA A 155 8.72 -9.57 -1.03
N PRO A 156 7.74 -10.03 -0.22
CA PRO A 156 7.32 -11.43 -0.17
C PRO A 156 6.99 -11.98 -1.56
N ARG A 157 7.31 -13.26 -1.77
CA ARG A 157 7.11 -13.93 -3.05
C ARG A 157 5.65 -13.87 -3.52
N GLU A 158 4.71 -14.09 -2.60
CA GLU A 158 3.27 -14.06 -2.90
C GLU A 158 2.79 -12.66 -3.31
N VAL A 159 3.29 -11.61 -2.66
CA VAL A 159 3.01 -10.20 -3.01
C VAL A 159 3.51 -9.90 -4.43
N LYS A 160 4.75 -10.31 -4.74
CA LYS A 160 5.31 -10.20 -6.09
C LYS A 160 4.47 -10.95 -7.12
N ALA A 161 4.00 -12.15 -6.78
CA ALA A 161 3.17 -12.95 -7.67
C ALA A 161 1.82 -12.29 -7.97
N VAL A 162 1.18 -11.66 -6.98
CA VAL A 162 -0.09 -10.92 -7.19
C VAL A 162 0.11 -9.75 -8.14
N LYS A 163 1.07 -8.85 -7.86
CA LYS A 163 1.34 -7.69 -8.73
C LYS A 163 1.82 -8.09 -10.11
N LEU A 164 2.61 -9.16 -10.23
CA LEU A 164 3.03 -9.66 -11.53
C LEU A 164 1.84 -10.18 -12.33
N ARG A 165 0.95 -10.98 -11.73
CA ARG A 165 -0.26 -11.46 -12.42
C ARG A 165 -1.15 -10.32 -12.88
N GLU A 166 -1.34 -9.31 -12.05
CA GLU A 166 -2.06 -8.08 -12.41
C GLU A 166 -1.40 -7.39 -13.62
N PHE A 167 -0.08 -7.18 -13.58
CA PHE A 167 0.67 -6.56 -14.67
C PHE A 167 0.60 -7.35 -15.98
N MET A 168 0.56 -8.68 -15.89
CA MET A 168 0.43 -9.55 -17.05
C MET A 168 -0.95 -9.50 -17.71
N THR A 169 -1.96 -8.90 -17.07
CA THR A 169 -3.29 -8.71 -17.68
C THR A 169 -3.33 -7.57 -18.71
N TYR A 170 -2.36 -6.65 -18.67
CA TYR A 170 -2.34 -5.52 -19.60
C TYR A 170 -1.95 -5.97 -21.02
N PRO A 171 -2.59 -5.41 -22.07
CA PRO A 171 -2.33 -5.83 -23.45
C PRO A 171 -0.86 -5.74 -23.86
N PHE A 172 -0.12 -4.71 -23.43
CA PHE A 172 1.29 -4.53 -23.79
C PHE A 172 2.21 -5.67 -23.31
N TRP A 173 1.78 -6.47 -22.33
CA TRP A 173 2.56 -7.61 -21.84
C TRP A 173 2.86 -8.63 -22.96
N SER A 174 1.95 -8.80 -23.92
CA SER A 174 2.19 -9.70 -25.06
C SER A 174 3.38 -9.30 -25.92
N ALA A 175 3.78 -8.03 -25.87
CA ALA A 175 4.93 -7.48 -26.59
C ALA A 175 6.22 -7.46 -25.77
N ALA A 176 6.19 -7.88 -24.49
CA ALA A 176 7.35 -7.87 -23.61
C ALA A 176 8.51 -8.75 -24.14
N PRO A 177 9.78 -8.38 -23.88
CA PRO A 177 10.94 -9.17 -24.27
C PRO A 177 10.83 -10.62 -23.79
N GLU A 178 11.24 -11.57 -24.64
CA GLU A 178 11.18 -13.00 -24.32
C GLU A 178 11.87 -13.34 -22.99
N PRO A 179 13.06 -12.80 -22.65
CA PRO A 179 13.70 -13.13 -21.37
C PRO A 179 12.84 -12.72 -20.16
N LEU A 180 12.19 -11.55 -20.23
CA LEU A 180 11.29 -11.07 -19.19
C LEU A 180 10.06 -11.97 -19.06
N ARG A 181 9.45 -12.39 -20.17
CA ARG A 181 8.28 -13.28 -20.16
C ARG A 181 8.63 -14.66 -19.59
N SER A 182 9.74 -15.24 -20.03
CA SER A 182 10.23 -16.55 -19.56
C SER A 182 10.53 -16.53 -18.05
N GLN A 183 11.20 -15.49 -17.55
CA GLN A 183 11.47 -15.31 -16.11
C GLN A 183 10.18 -15.13 -15.31
N ALA A 184 9.20 -14.37 -15.82
CA ALA A 184 7.91 -14.18 -15.16
C ALA A 184 7.12 -15.49 -15.05
N GLU A 185 7.08 -16.28 -16.13
CA GLU A 185 6.42 -17.59 -16.15
C GLU A 185 7.11 -18.62 -15.26
N GLU A 186 8.43 -18.62 -15.21
CA GLU A 186 9.21 -19.42 -14.26
C GLU A 186 8.91 -19.02 -12.81
N PHE A 187 9.01 -17.72 -12.52
CA PHE A 187 8.69 -17.19 -11.20
C PHE A 187 7.27 -17.52 -10.76
N LEU A 188 6.27 -17.56 -11.65
CA LEU A 188 4.89 -17.93 -11.26
C LEU A 188 4.66 -19.44 -11.10
N ARG A 189 5.54 -20.29 -11.65
CA ARG A 189 5.43 -21.77 -11.54
C ARG A 189 6.04 -22.33 -10.26
N GLU A 190 7.08 -21.69 -9.72
CA GLU A 190 7.79 -22.17 -8.52
C GLU A 190 6.95 -21.98 -7.24
N THR A 191 6.01 -22.88 -6.93
CA THR A 191 5.21 -22.81 -5.69
C THR A 191 6.01 -23.10 -4.44
#